data_AF-A0A6B1DNZ9-F1
#
_entry.id   AF-A0A6B1DNZ9-F1
#
_cell.length_a   1.000
_cell.length_b   1.000
_cell.length_c   1.000
_cell.angle_alpha   90.00
_cell.angle_beta   90.00
_cell.angle_gamma   90.00
#
_symmetry.space_group_name_H-M   'P 1'
#
loop_
_entity.id
_entity.type
_entity.pdbx_description
1 polymer ?
#
loop_
_entity_poly.entity_id
_entity_poly.type
_entity_poly.pdbx_seq_one_letter_code
_entity_poly.pdbx_strand_id
1 'polypeptide(L)'
;MKRYFVLAVLLVAGVALVHGSAEASGSIGTGAGKVSPRAAYSQGKALTFDLLVCDSCPVQRGDLDRDRAVSLTASLVAVFDGNTTGSADDEAVTAVCGGGAVQGEECNLRMELVHYFLSRRFKL
;
A
#
# COMPACT_ATOMS: atom_id res chain seq x y z
N MET A 1 -40.68 45.45 21.25
CA MET A 1 -39.20 45.44 21.38
C MET A 1 -38.71 44.06 20.91
N LYS A 2 -38.46 43.68 19.66
CA LYS A 2 -38.00 44.31 18.39
C LYS A 2 -36.57 44.88 18.39
N ARG A 3 -35.58 44.18 18.97
CA ARG A 3 -34.13 44.53 18.82
C ARG A 3 -33.13 43.35 18.95
N TYR A 4 -33.39 42.17 18.40
CA TYR A 4 -32.37 41.09 18.35
C TYR A 4 -32.18 40.43 16.98
N PHE A 5 -32.68 41.06 15.91
CA PHE A 5 -32.60 40.55 14.53
C PHE A 5 -31.55 41.25 13.66
N VAL A 6 -30.58 41.94 14.27
CA VAL A 6 -29.53 42.66 13.52
C VAL A 6 -28.17 42.40 14.15
N LEU A 7 -27.71 41.15 14.07
CA LEU A 7 -26.30 40.80 14.28
C LEU A 7 -25.91 39.54 13.49
N ALA A 8 -26.62 39.30 12.37
CA ALA A 8 -26.02 38.69 11.19
C ALA A 8 -25.36 39.84 10.41
N VAL A 9 -24.07 39.73 10.09
CA VAL A 9 -23.38 40.31 8.90
C VAL A 9 -21.84 40.44 9.08
N LEU A 10 -21.26 40.29 10.28
CA LEU A 10 -19.81 40.52 10.47
C LEU A 10 -19.04 39.32 11.04
N LEU A 11 -19.09 38.17 10.36
CA LEU A 11 -18.03 37.14 10.46
C LEU A 11 -17.98 36.27 9.18
N VAL A 12 -18.19 36.91 8.02
CA VAL A 12 -17.89 36.38 6.69
C VAL A 12 -16.54 36.96 6.28
N ALA A 13 -15.44 36.44 6.84
CA ALA A 13 -14.08 36.80 6.42
C ALA A 13 -13.04 35.75 6.88
N GLY A 14 -13.42 34.47 6.87
CA GLY A 14 -12.51 33.34 7.09
C GLY A 14 -12.35 32.49 5.82
N VAL A 15 -12.38 33.10 4.64
CA VAL A 15 -12.17 32.43 3.35
C VAL A 15 -10.73 32.71 2.91
N ALA A 16 -9.77 32.06 3.56
CA ALA A 16 -8.39 32.01 3.09
C ALA A 16 -7.63 30.90 3.82
N LEU A 17 -7.77 29.67 3.34
CA LEU A 17 -6.79 28.57 3.36
C LEU A 17 -7.45 27.48 2.51
N VAL A 18 -7.48 27.60 1.18
CA VAL A 18 -6.43 27.02 0.31
C VAL A 18 -5.82 25.75 0.92
N HIS A 19 -6.66 24.77 1.22
CA HIS A 19 -6.26 23.38 1.04
C HIS A 19 -6.97 22.92 -0.21
N GLY A 20 -6.28 23.05 -1.35
CA GLY A 20 -6.62 22.27 -2.52
C GLY A 20 -6.59 20.82 -2.11
N SER A 21 -7.76 20.24 -1.88
CA SER A 21 -7.97 18.80 -1.98
C SER A 21 -7.82 18.46 -3.46
N ALA A 22 -6.57 18.52 -3.94
CA ALA A 22 -6.14 17.76 -5.10
C ALA A 22 -6.20 16.30 -4.65
N GLU A 23 -7.41 15.75 -4.58
CA GLU A 23 -7.64 14.33 -4.44
C GLU A 23 -7.24 13.66 -5.76
N ALA A 24 -5.93 13.53 -5.96
CA ALA A 24 -5.39 12.39 -6.68
C ALA A 24 -5.49 11.18 -5.74
N SER A 25 -6.72 10.78 -5.40
CA SER A 25 -6.99 9.56 -4.64
C SER A 25 -6.82 8.39 -5.61
N GLY A 26 -5.54 8.08 -5.86
CA GLY A 26 -5.12 6.89 -6.57
C GLY A 26 -5.48 5.69 -5.72
N SER A 27 -6.60 5.07 -6.02
CA SER A 27 -6.97 3.79 -5.43
C SER A 27 -6.08 2.66 -5.91
N ILE A 28 -5.86 1.67 -5.05
CA ILE A 28 -5.10 0.45 -5.33
C ILE A 28 -6.08 -0.74 -5.22
N GLY A 29 -6.01 -1.69 -6.14
CA GLY A 29 -6.88 -2.89 -6.17
C GLY A 29 -7.74 -3.09 -7.43
N THR A 30 -7.92 -4.37 -7.80
CA THR A 30 -8.84 -4.86 -8.84
C THR A 30 -10.21 -5.24 -8.24
N GLY A 31 -11.06 -4.28 -7.88
CA GLY A 31 -12.40 -4.59 -7.35
C GLY A 31 -13.17 -3.42 -6.74
N ALA A 32 -14.48 -3.63 -6.49
CA ALA A 32 -15.40 -2.65 -5.90
C ALA A 32 -15.14 -2.47 -4.39
N GLY A 33 -14.06 -1.76 -4.06
CA GLY A 33 -13.58 -1.58 -2.69
C GLY A 33 -12.18 -1.01 -2.65
N LYS A 34 -11.94 0.02 -3.48
CA LYS A 34 -10.66 0.69 -3.69
C LYS A 34 -9.96 1.02 -2.37
N VAL A 35 -8.82 0.39 -2.09
CA VAL A 35 -8.01 0.67 -0.89
C VAL A 35 -7.34 2.03 -1.07
N SER A 36 -7.49 2.91 -0.07
CA SER A 36 -6.83 4.22 -0.11
C SER A 36 -5.30 4.07 -0.05
N PRO A 37 -4.51 4.97 -0.65
CA PRO A 37 -3.04 4.95 -0.57
C PRO A 37 -2.49 4.74 0.85
N ARG A 38 -3.12 5.39 1.83
CA ARG A 38 -2.70 5.30 3.23
C ARG A 38 -3.00 3.93 3.82
N ALA A 39 -4.18 3.37 3.55
CA ALA A 39 -4.54 2.03 3.97
C ALA A 39 -3.65 1.00 3.27
N ALA A 40 -3.39 1.16 1.97
CA ALA A 40 -2.54 0.28 1.19
C ALA A 40 -1.12 0.23 1.74
N TYR A 41 -0.54 1.39 2.05
CA TYR A 41 0.78 1.46 2.68
C TYR A 41 0.81 0.75 4.04
N SER A 42 -0.20 0.97 4.88
CA SER A 42 -0.28 0.36 6.21
C SER A 42 -0.45 -1.16 6.15
N GLN A 43 -1.32 -1.65 5.26
CA GLN A 43 -1.56 -3.07 5.07
C GLN A 43 -0.35 -3.76 4.43
N GLY A 44 0.26 -3.16 3.41
CA GLY A 44 1.49 -3.67 2.79
C GLY A 44 2.65 -3.73 3.76
N LYS A 45 2.79 -2.73 4.64
CA LYS A 45 3.76 -2.76 5.75
C LYS A 45 3.51 -3.95 6.67
N ALA A 46 2.28 -4.13 7.14
CA ALA A 46 1.93 -5.24 8.04
C ALA A 46 2.25 -6.58 7.38
N LEU A 47 1.76 -6.84 6.16
CA LEU A 47 2.05 -8.06 5.41
C LEU A 47 3.55 -8.31 5.24
N THR A 48 4.34 -7.27 4.98
CA THR A 48 5.79 -7.41 4.84
C THR A 48 6.44 -7.87 6.15
N PHE A 49 6.08 -7.27 7.28
CA PHE A 49 6.69 -7.63 8.57
C PHE A 49 6.06 -8.85 9.25
N ASP A 50 4.86 -9.27 8.83
CA ASP A 50 4.18 -10.45 9.36
C ASP A 50 4.57 -11.72 8.59
N LEU A 51 4.77 -11.60 7.27
CA LEU A 51 4.98 -12.77 6.39
C LEU A 51 6.40 -12.88 5.85
N LEU A 52 7.07 -11.74 5.63
CA LEU A 52 8.36 -11.72 4.93
C LEU A 52 9.53 -11.48 5.87
N VAL A 53 9.33 -10.66 6.92
CA VAL A 53 10.42 -10.15 7.75
C VAL A 53 10.27 -10.56 9.22
N CYS A 54 10.85 -11.70 9.57
CA CYS A 54 10.91 -12.24 10.93
C CYS A 54 12.08 -13.25 11.07
N ASP A 55 12.35 -13.74 12.29
CA ASP A 55 13.49 -14.63 12.57
C ASP A 55 13.40 -15.99 11.85
N SER A 56 12.19 -16.40 11.46
CA SER A 56 11.91 -17.63 10.71
C SER A 56 11.25 -17.38 9.36
N CYS A 57 11.33 -16.15 8.85
CA CYS A 57 10.71 -15.75 7.59
C CYS A 57 11.74 -15.76 6.45
N PRO A 58 11.29 -15.68 5.19
CA PRO A 58 12.18 -15.72 4.01
C PRO A 58 13.19 -14.56 3.95
N VAL A 59 12.93 -13.45 4.66
CA VAL A 59 13.84 -12.30 4.76
C VAL A 59 14.13 -12.02 6.23
N GLN A 60 15.40 -11.92 6.61
CA GLN A 60 15.75 -11.55 7.98
C GLN A 60 15.49 -10.06 8.22
N ARG A 61 15.22 -9.69 9.48
CA ARG A 61 14.91 -8.29 9.86
C ARG A 61 16.00 -7.29 9.49
N GLY A 62 17.26 -7.72 9.41
CA GLY A 62 18.40 -6.89 9.00
C GLY A 62 18.61 -6.79 7.49
N ASP A 63 18.01 -7.69 6.70
CA ASP A 63 18.34 -7.90 5.30
C ASP A 63 17.36 -7.21 4.34
N LEU A 64 16.28 -6.61 4.86
CA LEU A 64 15.38 -5.80 4.05
C LEU A 64 15.97 -4.40 3.79
N ASP A 65 16.93 -4.36 2.89
CA ASP A 65 17.50 -3.14 2.33
C ASP A 65 16.89 -2.78 0.96
N ARG A 66 17.44 -1.75 0.31
CA ARG A 66 16.94 -1.27 -0.99
C ARG A 66 17.14 -2.31 -2.10
N ASP A 67 18.27 -3.00 -2.13
CA ASP A 67 18.59 -3.94 -3.21
C ASP A 67 17.73 -5.20 -3.06
N ARG A 68 17.53 -5.67 -1.82
CA ARG A 68 16.59 -6.76 -1.53
C ARG A 68 15.16 -6.36 -1.87
N ALA A 69 14.74 -5.13 -1.56
CA ALA A 69 13.42 -4.63 -1.93
C ALA A 69 13.21 -4.57 -3.45
N VAL A 70 14.25 -4.21 -4.23
CA VAL A 70 14.21 -4.24 -5.70
C VAL A 70 14.02 -5.67 -6.20
N SER A 71 14.83 -6.62 -5.72
CA SER A 71 14.74 -8.04 -6.09
C SER A 71 13.34 -8.61 -5.81
N LEU A 72 12.82 -8.36 -4.62
CA LEU A 72 11.52 -8.84 -4.18
C LEU A 72 10.37 -8.21 -5.00
N THR A 73 10.46 -6.90 -5.27
CA THR A 73 9.49 -6.18 -6.12
C THR A 73 9.44 -6.76 -7.53
N ALA A 74 10.61 -7.01 -8.15
CA ALA A 74 10.68 -7.63 -9.48
C ALA A 74 10.06 -9.03 -9.49
N SER A 75 10.28 -9.81 -8.44
CA SER A 75 9.73 -11.16 -8.32
C SER A 75 8.20 -11.15 -8.14
N LEU A 76 7.67 -10.25 -7.32
CA LEU A 76 6.23 -10.05 -7.16
C LEU A 76 5.55 -9.64 -8.48
N VAL A 77 6.16 -8.72 -9.24
CA VAL A 77 5.64 -8.28 -10.56
C VAL A 77 5.68 -9.42 -11.57
N ALA A 78 6.79 -10.14 -11.66
CA ALA A 78 6.91 -11.28 -12.57
C ALA A 78 5.80 -12.32 -12.32
N VAL A 79 5.53 -12.62 -11.05
CA VAL A 79 4.44 -13.52 -10.67
C VAL A 79 3.06 -12.95 -11.00
N PHE A 80 2.84 -11.66 -10.76
CA PHE A 80 1.60 -10.97 -11.12
C PHE A 80 1.32 -11.04 -12.64
N ASP A 81 2.38 -10.94 -13.46
CA ASP A 81 2.31 -11.06 -14.92
C ASP A 81 2.19 -12.53 -15.40
N GLY A 82 2.06 -13.49 -14.48
CA GLY A 82 1.94 -14.92 -14.79
C GLY A 82 3.26 -15.58 -15.22
N ASN A 83 4.40 -14.92 -14.98
CA ASN A 83 5.71 -15.48 -15.25
C ASN A 83 6.20 -16.32 -14.07
N THR A 84 7.05 -17.31 -14.38
CA THR A 84 7.83 -18.00 -13.35
C THR A 84 9.07 -17.18 -13.04
N THR A 85 9.32 -16.93 -11.76
CA THR A 85 10.45 -16.12 -11.29
C THR A 85 11.75 -16.93 -11.23
N GLY A 86 11.70 -18.16 -10.72
CA GLY A 86 12.92 -18.97 -10.48
C GLY A 86 13.94 -18.25 -9.61
N SER A 87 13.46 -17.40 -8.71
CA SER A 87 14.24 -16.39 -7.99
C SER A 87 14.55 -16.82 -6.57
N ALA A 88 15.52 -16.15 -5.94
CA ALA A 88 15.76 -16.27 -4.50
C ALA A 88 14.62 -15.68 -3.64
N ASP A 89 13.55 -15.16 -4.26
CA ASP A 89 12.37 -14.59 -3.61
C ASP A 89 11.12 -15.49 -3.76
N ASP A 90 11.23 -16.67 -4.37
CA ASP A 90 10.07 -17.56 -4.61
C ASP A 90 9.38 -18.00 -3.31
N GLU A 91 10.16 -18.21 -2.24
CA GLU A 91 9.63 -18.49 -0.91
C GLU A 91 8.88 -17.29 -0.32
N ALA A 92 9.40 -16.08 -0.53
CA ALA A 92 8.74 -14.84 -0.11
C ALA A 92 7.41 -14.65 -0.86
N VAL A 93 7.40 -14.85 -2.18
CA VAL A 93 6.17 -14.76 -2.98
C VAL A 93 5.14 -15.81 -2.54
N THR A 94 5.60 -17.04 -2.27
CA THR A 94 4.74 -18.12 -1.76
C THR A 94 4.16 -17.77 -0.38
N ALA A 95 4.94 -17.15 0.50
CA ALA A 95 4.49 -16.69 1.81
C ALA A 95 3.42 -15.60 1.72
N VAL A 96 3.57 -14.62 0.80
CA VAL A 96 2.54 -13.60 0.55
C VAL A 96 1.22 -14.24 0.11
N CYS A 97 1.30 -15.25 -0.75
CA CYS A 97 0.13 -15.91 -1.36
C CYS A 97 -0.41 -17.12 -0.58
N GLY A 98 0.15 -17.44 0.59
CA GLY A 98 -0.40 -18.45 1.50
C GLY A 98 -0.31 -19.91 1.00
N GLY A 99 0.69 -20.24 0.18
CA GLY A 99 1.04 -21.63 -0.13
C GLY A 99 0.11 -22.43 -1.04
N GLY A 100 -0.85 -21.81 -1.76
CA GLY A 100 -1.82 -22.61 -2.53
C GLY A 100 -2.44 -22.04 -3.82
N ALA A 101 -2.45 -20.73 -4.05
CA ALA A 101 -2.96 -20.21 -5.33
C ALA A 101 -2.38 -18.84 -5.62
N VAL A 102 -1.28 -18.84 -6.37
CA VAL A 102 -0.63 -17.63 -6.90
C VAL A 102 -1.57 -16.82 -7.84
N GLN A 103 -2.70 -17.41 -8.23
CA GLN A 103 -3.74 -16.82 -9.10
C GLN A 103 -5.02 -16.41 -8.35
N GLY A 104 -5.05 -16.49 -7.01
CA GLY A 104 -6.20 -16.07 -6.22
C GLY A 104 -6.30 -14.55 -6.12
N GLU A 105 -7.51 -13.99 -6.13
CA GLU A 105 -7.77 -12.55 -5.94
C GLU A 105 -7.11 -12.01 -4.65
N GLU A 106 -7.10 -12.83 -3.60
CA GLU A 106 -6.45 -12.49 -2.34
C GLU A 106 -4.91 -12.43 -2.45
N CYS A 107 -4.30 -13.34 -3.20
CA CYS A 107 -2.85 -13.30 -3.48
C CYS A 107 -2.51 -12.04 -4.28
N ASN A 108 -3.28 -11.71 -5.31
CA ASN A 108 -3.10 -10.50 -6.11
C ASN A 108 -3.16 -9.24 -5.25
N LEU A 109 -4.18 -9.12 -4.40
CA LEU A 109 -4.31 -7.97 -3.49
C LEU A 109 -3.13 -7.89 -2.53
N ARG A 110 -2.72 -9.00 -1.90
CA ARG A 110 -1.59 -9.01 -0.97
C ARG A 110 -0.27 -8.65 -1.67
N MET A 111 -0.03 -9.15 -2.88
CA MET A 111 1.14 -8.79 -3.70
C MET A 111 1.13 -7.30 -4.05
N GLU A 112 -0.01 -6.75 -4.47
CA GLU A 112 -0.15 -5.32 -4.80
C GLU A 112 0.12 -4.42 -3.59
N LEU A 113 -0.37 -4.82 -2.40
CA LEU A 113 -0.14 -4.10 -1.14
C LEU A 113 1.34 -4.12 -0.72
N VAL A 114 1.98 -5.31 -0.76
CA VAL A 114 3.40 -5.45 -0.43
C VAL A 114 4.25 -4.67 -1.42
N HIS A 115 3.99 -4.80 -2.72
CA HIS A 115 4.65 -4.05 -3.78
C HIS A 115 4.52 -2.53 -3.53
N TYR A 116 3.31 -2.04 -3.25
CA TYR A 116 3.08 -0.63 -2.98
C TYR A 116 3.89 -0.11 -1.78
N PHE A 117 3.93 -0.88 -0.69
CA PHE A 117 4.72 -0.53 0.48
C PHE A 117 6.22 -0.45 0.16
N LEU A 118 6.78 -1.46 -0.50
CA LEU A 118 8.21 -1.52 -0.85
C LEU A 118 8.61 -0.35 -1.75
N SER A 119 7.86 -0.12 -2.84
CA SER A 119 8.15 0.96 -3.79
C SER A 119 8.08 2.34 -3.12
N ARG A 120 7.11 2.56 -2.22
CA ARG A 120 7.03 3.81 -1.44
C ARG A 120 8.15 3.95 -0.41
N ARG A 121 8.48 2.88 0.32
CA ARG A 121 9.46 2.91 1.42
C ARG A 121 10.90 3.07 0.93
N PHE A 122 11.22 2.49 -0.22
CA PHE A 122 12.57 2.46 -0.81
C PHE A 122 12.73 3.38 -2.02
N LYS A 123 11.65 4.05 -2.46
CA LYS A 123 11.62 4.95 -3.62
C LYS A 123 12.08 4.23 -4.89
N LEU A 124 11.41 3.12 -5.18
CA LEU A 124 11.63 2.28 -6.36
C LEU A 124 10.75 2.75 -7.52
#